data_AF-I1BKU7-F1
#
_entry.id   AF-I1BKU7-F1
#
_cell.length_a   1.000
_cell.length_b   1.000
_cell.length_c   1.000
_cell.angle_alpha   90.00
_cell.angle_beta   90.00
_cell.angle_gamma   90.00
#
_symmetry.space_group_name_H-M   'P 1'
#
loop_
_entity.id
_entity.type
_entity.pdbx_description
1 polymer ?
#
loop_
_entity_poly.entity_id
_entity_poly.type
_entity_poly.pdbx_seq_one_letter_code
_entity_poly.pdbx_strand_id
1 'polypeptide(L)'
;MPTVKQLQAELAAAKAEINRLQQQNASLLKRLSQSPSTTVPKRVPIATVPRPPASPSSLQLKPPTKRPPPPELESAPLQKASKPKYAPPLPSQTAAARTFSPPSTNQGFKYLYLPIQRRLPIRQIRSLLRRLHINSNRVLDIHYPDRHLVALLLHNDYEAEVRSQLEKFEIPIHDDYDPMNPNNLRNPYYDDFNQGEKECAAWSVFTQRVILAIRRLKGPVQRAVARFFVDKGIIASVVLNELFPVKPT
;
A
#
# COMPACT_ATOMS: atom_id res chain seq x y z
N MET A 1 -40.27 16.94 8.33
CA MET A 1 -39.81 17.34 7.00
C MET A 1 -39.44 18.81 7.05
N PRO A 2 -38.16 19.19 6.99
CA PRO A 2 -37.76 20.58 6.92
C PRO A 2 -38.31 21.22 5.64
N THR A 3 -38.82 22.44 5.74
CA THR A 3 -39.41 23.16 4.60
C THR A 3 -38.30 23.67 3.67
N VAL A 4 -38.57 23.75 2.36
CA VAL A 4 -37.59 24.21 1.34
C VAL A 4 -36.94 25.55 1.69
N LYS A 5 -37.67 26.45 2.36
CA LYS A 5 -37.16 27.74 2.86
C LYS A 5 -36.07 27.58 3.92
N GLN A 6 -36.18 26.59 4.81
CA GLN A 6 -35.20 26.31 5.84
C GLN A 6 -33.88 25.81 5.23
N LEU A 7 -33.97 24.90 4.24
CA LEU A 7 -32.80 24.42 3.50
C LEU A 7 -32.09 25.54 2.72
N GLN A 8 -32.84 26.48 2.14
CA GLN A 8 -32.24 27.63 1.46
C GLN A 8 -31.52 28.58 2.42
N ALA A 9 -32.08 28.81 3.61
CA ALA A 9 -31.44 29.62 4.64
C ALA A 9 -30.14 28.96 5.16
N GLU A 10 -30.17 27.64 5.39
CA GLU A 10 -28.99 26.88 5.81
C GLU A 10 -27.89 26.88 4.74
N LEU A 11 -28.27 26.77 3.45
CA LEU A 11 -27.32 26.83 2.34
C LEU A 11 -26.67 28.23 2.22
N ALA A 12 -27.45 29.29 2.41
CA ALA A 12 -26.92 30.65 2.43
C ALA A 12 -25.97 30.88 3.62
N ALA A 13 -26.31 30.39 4.82
CA ALA A 13 -25.47 30.46 6.00
C ALA A 13 -24.15 29.69 5.82
N ALA A 14 -24.22 28.47 5.27
CA ALA A 14 -23.03 27.67 4.99
C ALA A 14 -22.10 28.34 3.98
N LYS A 15 -22.64 28.96 2.93
CA LYS A 15 -21.84 29.74 1.96
C LYS A 15 -21.17 30.96 2.59
N ALA A 16 -21.85 31.65 3.50
CA ALA A 16 -21.26 32.77 4.22
C ALA A 16 -20.08 32.33 5.09
N GLU A 17 -20.20 31.20 5.79
CA GLU A 17 -19.12 30.69 6.63
C GLU A 17 -17.92 30.19 5.81
N ILE A 18 -18.16 29.55 4.66
CA ILE A 18 -17.08 29.16 3.73
C ILE A 18 -16.28 30.38 3.27
N ASN A 19 -16.96 31.47 2.88
CA ASN A 19 -16.28 32.70 2.46
C ASN A 19 -15.46 33.31 3.60
N ARG A 20 -16.01 33.31 4.83
CA ARG A 20 -15.31 33.79 6.02
C ARG A 20 -14.04 32.98 6.31
N LEU A 21 -14.13 31.66 6.27
CA LEU A 21 -12.99 30.76 6.49
C LEU A 21 -11.91 30.91 5.40
N GLN A 22 -12.32 31.10 4.14
CA GLN A 22 -11.37 31.36 3.05
C GLN A 22 -10.58 32.65 3.25
N GLN A 23 -11.23 33.73 3.71
CA GLN A 23 -10.56 34.99 4.03
C GLN A 23 -9.57 34.84 5.19
N GLN A 24 -9.95 34.09 6.24
CA GLN A 24 -9.05 33.81 7.37
C GLN A 24 -7.82 33.02 6.92
N ASN A 25 -7.99 31.98 6.09
CA ASN A 25 -6.88 31.20 5.55
C ASN A 25 -5.94 32.06 4.69
N ALA A 26 -6.47 32.95 3.85
CA ALA A 26 -5.65 33.88 3.07
C ALA A 26 -4.82 34.81 3.97
N SER A 27 -5.39 35.30 5.08
CA SER A 27 -4.69 36.15 6.04
C SER A 27 -3.58 35.40 6.81
N LEU A 28 -3.79 34.12 7.13
CA LEU A 28 -2.80 33.28 7.78
C LEU A 28 -1.62 32.97 6.86
N LEU A 29 -1.89 32.65 5.60
CA LEU A 29 -0.83 32.43 4.59
C LEU A 29 0.04 33.67 4.40
N LYS A 30 -0.57 34.86 4.41
CA LYS A 30 0.17 36.14 4.33
C LYS A 30 1.05 36.41 5.55
N ARG A 31 0.62 35.99 6.75
CA ARG A 31 1.44 36.10 7.97
C ARG A 31 2.62 35.12 7.95
N LEU A 32 2.41 33.91 7.46
CA LEU A 32 3.48 32.92 7.34
C LEU A 32 4.56 33.34 6.33
N SER A 33 4.19 34.01 5.23
CA SER A 33 5.14 34.52 4.24
C SER A 33 5.90 35.77 4.68
N GLN A 34 5.46 36.45 5.75
CA GLN A 34 6.08 37.66 6.29
C GLN A 34 6.99 37.40 7.50
N SER A 35 7.18 36.15 7.93
CA SER A 35 8.12 35.81 9.00
C SER A 35 9.55 35.70 8.45
N PRO A 36 10.49 36.60 8.80
CA PRO A 36 11.88 36.45 8.44
C PRO A 36 12.56 35.57 9.50
N SER A 37 12.70 34.28 9.20
CA SER A 37 13.64 33.44 9.96
C SER A 37 15.03 33.57 9.34
N THR A 38 15.79 34.48 9.93
CA THR A 38 17.25 34.57 9.85
C THR A 38 17.88 33.26 10.32
N THR A 39 19.02 32.94 9.70
CA THR A 39 20.09 32.01 10.11
C THR A 39 20.12 30.63 9.44
N VAL A 40 20.81 30.59 8.30
CA VAL A 40 21.44 29.40 7.70
C VAL A 40 22.94 29.43 8.05
N PRO A 41 23.56 28.31 8.45
CA PRO A 41 24.95 28.04 8.11
C PRO A 41 25.00 26.78 7.22
N LYS A 42 25.33 26.94 5.95
CA LYS A 42 26.68 26.89 5.35
C LYS A 42 27.20 25.46 5.18
N ARG A 43 27.06 25.01 3.94
CA ARG A 43 27.64 23.85 3.26
C ARG A 43 29.18 23.86 3.36
N VAL A 44 29.78 22.69 3.60
CA VAL A 44 31.20 22.42 3.27
C VAL A 44 31.28 21.09 2.49
N PRO A 45 32.01 21.03 1.37
CA PRO A 45 32.10 19.85 0.49
C PRO A 45 33.36 19.00 0.76
N ILE A 46 33.23 17.67 0.65
CA ILE A 46 34.34 16.70 0.55
C ILE A 46 33.84 15.61 -0.43
N ALA A 47 34.29 15.59 -1.67
CA ALA A 47 35.56 15.08 -2.22
C ALA A 47 35.34 13.70 -2.88
N THR A 48 35.63 13.71 -4.17
CA THR A 48 35.57 12.67 -5.20
C THR A 48 36.56 11.53 -4.95
N VAL A 49 36.43 10.47 -5.77
CA VAL A 49 37.45 9.48 -6.23
C VAL A 49 37.16 8.04 -5.71
N PRO A 50 37.34 6.95 -6.50
CA PRO A 50 36.95 6.71 -7.89
C PRO A 50 36.35 5.30 -8.12
N ARG A 51 35.74 5.10 -9.30
CA ARG A 51 35.47 3.79 -9.91
C ARG A 51 36.76 3.23 -10.54
N PRO A 52 36.99 1.91 -10.51
CA PRO A 52 37.57 1.25 -11.68
C PRO A 52 36.94 -0.15 -11.92
N PRO A 53 37.34 -0.91 -12.95
CA PRO A 53 36.91 -0.73 -14.33
C PRO A 53 36.14 -1.97 -14.85
N ALA A 54 35.53 -1.80 -16.02
CA ALA A 54 34.92 -2.88 -16.79
C ALA A 54 35.96 -3.60 -17.66
N SER A 55 35.58 -4.84 -18.04
CA SER A 55 35.96 -5.62 -19.25
C SER A 55 36.79 -6.88 -18.95
N PRO A 56 36.85 -7.84 -19.88
CA PRO A 56 35.74 -8.50 -20.59
C PRO A 56 35.89 -10.04 -20.50
N SER A 57 34.83 -10.84 -20.60
CA SER A 57 35.03 -12.22 -21.05
C SER A 57 33.78 -12.80 -21.70
N SER A 58 33.82 -12.75 -23.02
CA SER A 58 33.12 -13.64 -23.94
C SER A 58 33.43 -15.10 -23.59
N LEU A 59 32.38 -15.89 -23.32
CA LEU A 59 32.41 -17.33 -23.59
C LEU A 59 31.15 -17.66 -24.39
N GLN A 60 31.38 -17.82 -25.70
CA GLN A 60 30.52 -18.56 -26.60
C GLN A 60 30.26 -19.95 -26.01
N LEU A 61 29.00 -20.36 -25.93
CA LEU A 61 28.64 -21.77 -26.00
C LEU A 61 27.85 -21.98 -27.30
N LYS A 62 28.52 -22.64 -28.25
CA LYS A 62 27.94 -23.16 -29.50
C LYS A 62 26.94 -24.29 -29.19
N PRO A 63 25.95 -24.51 -30.07
CA PRO A 63 24.91 -25.52 -29.90
C PRO A 63 25.39 -26.93 -30.30
N PRO A 64 24.83 -28.03 -29.75
CA PRO A 64 25.03 -29.34 -30.31
C PRO A 64 23.95 -29.72 -31.33
N THR A 65 24.42 -30.35 -32.40
CA THR A 65 23.73 -30.73 -33.64
C THR A 65 23.21 -32.17 -33.59
N LYS A 66 21.95 -32.36 -34.04
CA LYS A 66 21.27 -33.50 -34.73
C LYS A 66 21.63 -35.01 -34.51
N ARG A 67 20.54 -35.77 -34.19
CA ARG A 67 20.02 -37.10 -34.68
C ARG A 67 20.78 -38.43 -34.38
N PRO A 68 20.13 -39.63 -34.36
CA PRO A 68 18.97 -40.12 -35.17
C PRO A 68 17.78 -40.76 -34.41
N PRO A 69 16.65 -41.10 -35.09
CA PRO A 69 15.43 -41.63 -34.47
C PRO A 69 15.32 -43.17 -34.52
N PRO A 70 14.46 -43.79 -33.69
CA PRO A 70 13.88 -45.12 -33.95
C PRO A 70 12.33 -45.10 -33.96
N PRO A 71 11.68 -46.19 -34.44
CA PRO A 71 10.62 -46.14 -35.44
C PRO A 71 9.17 -46.15 -34.90
N GLU A 72 8.26 -45.70 -35.77
CA GLU A 72 6.81 -45.89 -35.68
C GLU A 72 6.45 -47.38 -35.66
N LEU A 73 5.61 -47.79 -34.70
CA LEU A 73 4.68 -48.89 -34.85
C LEU A 73 3.35 -48.47 -34.25
N GLU A 74 2.34 -48.55 -35.09
CA GLU A 74 0.93 -48.29 -34.86
C GLU A 74 0.35 -49.13 -33.71
N SER A 75 -0.81 -48.65 -33.23
CA SER A 75 -1.95 -49.40 -32.67
C SER A 75 -2.27 -49.07 -31.21
N ALA A 76 -3.30 -48.24 -31.06
CA ALA A 76 -4.03 -48.05 -29.82
C ALA A 76 -4.57 -49.39 -29.27
N PRO A 77 -4.75 -49.48 -27.94
CA PRO A 77 -6.10 -49.78 -27.49
C PRO A 77 -6.58 -48.80 -26.41
N LEU A 78 -7.81 -48.33 -26.62
CA LEU A 78 -8.73 -47.72 -25.68
C LEU A 78 -8.40 -48.02 -24.20
N GLN A 79 -7.82 -47.04 -23.50
CA GLN A 79 -7.79 -47.03 -22.05
C GLN A 79 -8.70 -45.91 -21.54
N LYS A 80 -9.81 -46.38 -20.97
CA LYS A 80 -10.81 -45.72 -20.12
C LYS A 80 -10.41 -44.29 -19.72
N ALA A 81 -11.25 -43.32 -20.10
CA ALA A 81 -11.24 -41.98 -19.54
C ALA A 81 -11.47 -42.06 -18.01
N SER A 82 -10.40 -42.23 -17.25
CA SER A 82 -10.38 -41.91 -15.84
C SER A 82 -10.64 -40.41 -15.75
N LYS A 83 -11.82 -40.04 -15.25
CA LYS A 83 -12.14 -38.66 -14.90
C LYS A 83 -10.93 -38.11 -14.13
N PRO A 84 -10.26 -37.04 -14.60
CA PRO A 84 -9.18 -36.47 -13.81
C PRO A 84 -9.81 -36.05 -12.49
N LYS A 85 -9.33 -36.63 -11.38
CA LYS A 85 -9.59 -36.07 -10.05
C LYS A 85 -9.14 -34.61 -10.16
N TYR A 86 -10.09 -33.69 -10.16
CA TYR A 86 -9.79 -32.26 -10.27
C TYR A 86 -8.97 -31.89 -9.03
N ALA A 87 -7.66 -31.85 -9.19
CA ALA A 87 -6.79 -31.31 -8.16
C ALA A 87 -7.14 -29.83 -8.03
N PRO A 88 -7.25 -29.30 -6.79
CA PRO A 88 -7.46 -27.88 -6.61
C PRO A 88 -6.35 -27.10 -7.34
N PRO A 89 -6.69 -26.00 -8.06
CA PRO A 89 -5.72 -25.23 -8.80
C PRO A 89 -4.59 -24.75 -7.89
N LEU A 90 -3.36 -24.78 -8.39
CA LEU A 90 -2.22 -24.20 -7.69
C LEU A 90 -2.43 -22.69 -7.51
N PRO A 91 -1.91 -22.06 -6.44
CA PRO A 91 -2.06 -20.61 -6.22
C PRO A 91 -1.61 -19.75 -7.42
N SER A 92 -0.60 -20.20 -8.18
CA SER A 92 -0.15 -19.56 -9.41
C SER A 92 -1.19 -19.63 -10.53
N GLN A 93 -1.89 -20.76 -10.67
CA GLN A 93 -2.96 -20.95 -11.66
C GLN A 93 -4.18 -20.09 -11.30
N THR A 94 -4.57 -20.06 -10.02
CA THR A 94 -5.66 -19.18 -9.56
C THR A 94 -5.33 -17.70 -9.81
N ALA A 95 -4.08 -17.29 -9.58
CA ALA A 95 -3.64 -15.93 -9.89
C ALA A 95 -3.68 -15.62 -11.40
N ALA A 96 -3.28 -16.56 -12.26
CA ALA A 96 -3.35 -16.39 -13.71
C ALA A 96 -4.82 -16.30 -14.21
N ALA A 97 -5.70 -17.14 -13.68
CA ALA A 97 -7.13 -17.11 -14.00
C ALA A 97 -7.79 -15.77 -13.64
N ARG A 98 -7.38 -15.16 -12.51
CA ARG A 98 -7.86 -13.82 -12.09
C ARG A 98 -7.53 -12.72 -13.09
N THR A 99 -6.41 -12.81 -13.82
CA THR A 99 -6.05 -11.83 -14.86
C THR A 99 -7.08 -11.75 -15.98
N PHE A 100 -7.74 -12.87 -16.28
CA PHE A 100 -8.76 -12.96 -17.33
C PHE A 100 -10.19 -12.91 -16.77
N SER A 101 -10.35 -12.81 -15.46
CA SER A 101 -11.65 -12.66 -14.82
C SER A 101 -12.08 -11.18 -14.87
N PRO A 102 -13.40 -10.89 -14.90
CA PRO A 102 -13.88 -9.54 -14.73
C PRO A 102 -13.33 -8.90 -13.44
N PRO A 103 -13.09 -7.58 -13.43
CA PRO A 103 -12.69 -6.88 -12.22
C PRO A 103 -13.71 -7.15 -11.10
N SER A 104 -13.22 -7.46 -9.90
CA SER A 104 -14.12 -7.67 -8.76
C SER A 104 -14.89 -6.40 -8.45
N THR A 105 -16.12 -6.53 -7.96
CA THR A 105 -16.94 -5.40 -7.52
C THR A 105 -16.34 -4.69 -6.30
N ASN A 106 -15.50 -5.39 -5.52
CA ASN A 106 -14.87 -4.90 -4.30
C ASN A 106 -13.45 -4.35 -4.55
N GLN A 107 -13.27 -3.59 -5.64
CA GLN A 107 -11.99 -2.92 -5.93
C GLN A 107 -11.58 -2.05 -4.74
N GLY A 108 -10.37 -2.26 -4.23
CA GLY A 108 -9.86 -1.48 -3.11
C GLY A 108 -8.72 -2.15 -2.38
N PHE A 109 -8.30 -1.49 -1.31
CA PHE A 109 -7.17 -1.91 -0.51
C PHE A 109 -7.53 -1.91 0.96
N LYS A 110 -6.93 -2.83 1.71
CA LYS A 110 -7.16 -2.96 3.14
C LYS A 110 -5.87 -3.29 3.88
N TYR A 111 -5.79 -2.78 5.10
CA TYR A 111 -4.76 -3.18 6.06
C TYR A 111 -5.25 -4.39 6.86
N LEU A 112 -4.42 -5.42 6.94
CA LEU A 112 -4.53 -6.47 7.95
C LEU A 112 -3.51 -6.24 9.05
N TYR A 113 -3.95 -6.33 10.29
CA TYR A 113 -3.11 -6.16 11.46
C TYR A 113 -2.83 -7.51 12.10
N LEU A 114 -1.56 -7.90 12.15
CA LEU A 114 -1.13 -9.17 12.72
C LEU A 114 -0.29 -8.93 13.96
N PRO A 115 -0.47 -9.74 15.02
CA PRO A 115 0.40 -9.69 16.18
C PRO A 115 1.81 -10.16 15.81
N ILE A 116 2.80 -9.53 16.42
CA ILE A 116 4.19 -9.94 16.30
C ILE A 116 4.89 -9.79 17.65
N GLN A 117 5.66 -10.81 18.04
CA GLN A 117 6.36 -10.81 19.32
C GLN A 117 7.41 -9.70 19.42
N ARG A 118 8.14 -9.46 18.32
CA ARG A 118 9.19 -8.44 18.23
C ARG A 118 9.24 -7.82 16.85
N ARG A 119 9.65 -6.56 16.75
CA ARG A 119 9.90 -5.93 15.45
C ARG A 119 11.02 -6.66 14.72
N LEU A 120 10.79 -6.94 13.44
CA LEU A 120 11.78 -7.58 12.56
C LEU A 120 12.06 -6.64 11.37
N PRO A 121 13.20 -6.78 10.70
CA PRO A 121 13.40 -6.12 9.41
C PRO A 121 12.31 -6.53 8.41
N ILE A 122 11.83 -5.61 7.58
CA ILE A 122 10.77 -5.89 6.58
C ILE A 122 11.14 -7.08 5.68
N ARG A 123 12.42 -7.24 5.33
CA ARG A 123 12.92 -8.39 4.56
C ARG A 123 12.63 -9.73 5.26
N GLN A 124 12.77 -9.78 6.59
CA GLN A 124 12.48 -10.97 7.38
C GLN A 124 10.97 -11.24 7.43
N ILE A 125 10.12 -10.22 7.61
CA ILE A 125 8.65 -10.38 7.53
C ILE A 125 8.25 -10.97 6.18
N ARG A 126 8.77 -10.41 5.08
CA ARG A 126 8.51 -10.95 3.74
C ARG A 126 8.95 -12.41 3.62
N SER A 127 10.03 -12.81 4.29
CA SER A 127 10.49 -14.21 4.33
C SER A 127 9.58 -15.11 5.15
N LEU A 128 9.08 -14.63 6.29
CA LEU A 128 8.13 -15.37 7.12
C LEU A 128 6.79 -15.56 6.41
N LEU A 129 6.26 -14.52 5.76
CA LEU A 129 5.05 -14.63 4.94
C LEU A 129 5.18 -15.70 3.86
N ARG A 130 6.32 -15.77 3.15
CA ARG A 130 6.57 -16.82 2.17
C ARG A 130 6.60 -18.23 2.78
N ARG A 131 7.15 -18.37 4.00
CA ARG A 131 7.15 -19.64 4.74
C ARG A 131 5.74 -20.07 5.16
N LEU A 132 4.84 -19.12 5.39
CA LEU A 132 3.41 -19.37 5.64
C LEU A 132 2.61 -19.54 4.34
N HIS A 133 3.28 -19.74 3.19
CA HIS A 133 2.65 -19.81 1.86
C HIS A 133 1.81 -18.58 1.49
N ILE A 134 2.13 -17.41 2.06
CA ILE A 134 1.58 -16.12 1.67
C ILE A 134 2.49 -15.49 0.62
N ASN A 135 1.93 -15.16 -0.53
CA ASN A 135 2.64 -14.50 -1.61
C ASN A 135 2.96 -13.04 -1.24
N SER A 136 4.19 -12.84 -0.75
CA SER A 136 4.70 -11.54 -0.35
C SER A 136 4.70 -10.49 -1.49
N ASN A 137 4.72 -10.87 -2.76
CA ASN A 137 4.70 -9.91 -3.87
C ASN A 137 3.34 -9.22 -4.01
N ARG A 138 2.26 -9.84 -3.52
CA ARG A 138 0.91 -9.26 -3.48
C ARG A 138 0.66 -8.41 -2.23
N VAL A 139 1.61 -8.42 -1.30
CA VAL A 139 1.62 -7.52 -0.14
C VAL A 139 2.29 -6.21 -0.55
N LEU A 140 1.47 -5.16 -0.64
CA LEU A 140 1.84 -3.87 -1.21
C LEU A 140 2.79 -3.11 -0.29
N ASP A 141 2.43 -2.99 0.98
CA ASP A 141 3.23 -2.31 2.00
C ASP A 141 3.24 -3.12 3.31
N ILE A 142 4.33 -2.96 4.07
CA ILE A 142 4.50 -3.54 5.40
C ILE A 142 5.04 -2.44 6.30
N HIS A 143 4.34 -2.14 7.38
CA HIS A 143 4.81 -1.21 8.39
C HIS A 143 4.37 -1.62 9.80
N TYR A 144 4.89 -0.91 10.80
CA TYR A 144 4.65 -1.21 12.21
C TYR A 144 3.82 -0.08 12.84
N PRO A 145 2.49 -0.25 12.95
CA PRO A 145 1.64 0.77 13.55
C PRO A 145 1.84 0.88 15.07
N ASP A 146 2.19 -0.24 15.73
CA ASP A 146 2.53 -0.33 17.16
C ASP A 146 3.76 -1.26 17.38
N ARG A 147 4.15 -1.52 18.63
CA ARG A 147 5.32 -2.33 19.03
C ARG A 147 5.14 -3.81 18.69
N HIS A 148 3.93 -4.34 18.91
CA HIS A 148 3.60 -5.76 18.75
C HIS A 148 2.62 -6.03 17.60
N LEU A 149 2.49 -5.08 16.68
CA LEU A 149 1.61 -5.20 15.52
C LEU A 149 2.38 -4.92 14.23
N VAL A 150 2.08 -5.71 13.19
CA VAL A 150 2.49 -5.45 11.82
C VAL A 150 1.25 -5.23 10.95
N ALA A 151 1.27 -4.16 10.17
CA ALA A 151 0.23 -3.83 9.20
C ALA A 151 0.66 -4.30 7.81
N LEU A 152 -0.20 -5.06 7.13
CA LEU A 152 -0.01 -5.51 5.76
C LEU A 152 -1.04 -4.83 4.87
N LEU A 153 -0.59 -4.03 3.89
CA LEU A 153 -1.48 -3.47 2.88
C LEU A 153 -1.70 -4.47 1.75
N LEU A 154 -2.96 -4.82 1.49
CA LEU A 154 -3.36 -5.81 0.50
C LEU A 154 -4.45 -5.27 -0.42
N HIS A 155 -4.60 -5.89 -1.60
CA HIS A 155 -5.82 -5.75 -2.38
C HIS A 155 -6.94 -6.58 -1.73
N ASN A 156 -8.18 -6.09 -1.75
CA ASN A 156 -9.33 -6.76 -1.14
C ASN A 156 -9.51 -8.22 -1.63
N ASP A 157 -9.35 -8.46 -2.94
CA ASP A 157 -9.44 -9.82 -3.51
C ASP A 157 -8.37 -10.80 -3.00
N TYR A 158 -7.30 -10.29 -2.37
CA TYR A 158 -6.27 -11.13 -1.78
C TYR A 158 -6.52 -11.42 -0.29
N GLU A 159 -7.40 -10.67 0.34
CA GLU A 159 -7.64 -10.70 1.78
C GLU A 159 -8.09 -12.09 2.25
N ALA A 160 -9.06 -12.70 1.56
CA ALA A 160 -9.57 -14.03 1.91
C ALA A 160 -8.50 -15.13 1.81
N GLU A 161 -7.61 -15.03 0.82
CA GLU A 161 -6.49 -15.97 0.64
C GLU A 161 -5.49 -15.84 1.78
N VAL A 162 -5.17 -14.61 2.21
CA VAL A 162 -4.28 -14.35 3.34
C VAL A 162 -4.90 -14.81 4.66
N ARG A 163 -6.19 -14.49 4.90
CA ARG A 163 -6.92 -14.96 6.10
C ARG A 163 -6.90 -16.47 6.21
N SER A 164 -7.25 -17.18 5.14
CA SER A 164 -7.25 -18.65 5.12
C SER A 164 -5.87 -19.24 5.41
N GLN A 165 -4.78 -18.62 4.93
CA GLN A 165 -3.44 -19.11 5.27
C GLN A 165 -3.07 -18.86 6.72
N LEU A 166 -3.43 -17.71 7.29
CA LEU A 166 -3.15 -17.39 8.69
C LEU A 166 -3.95 -18.27 9.66
N GLU A 167 -5.21 -18.53 9.33
CA GLU A 167 -6.12 -19.39 10.10
C GLU A 167 -5.57 -20.83 10.21
N LYS A 168 -4.96 -21.37 9.15
CA LYS A 168 -4.32 -22.70 9.19
C LYS A 168 -3.22 -22.84 10.23
N PHE A 169 -2.58 -21.73 10.61
CA PHE A 169 -1.53 -21.70 11.62
C PHE A 169 -2.00 -21.07 12.94
N GLU A 170 -3.32 -20.91 13.10
CA GLU A 170 -3.95 -20.33 14.30
C GLU A 170 -3.40 -18.92 14.63
N ILE A 171 -2.99 -18.16 13.60
CA ILE A 171 -2.49 -16.80 13.78
C ILE A 171 -3.70 -15.86 13.82
N PRO A 172 -3.97 -15.19 14.96
CA PRO A 172 -5.12 -14.31 15.05
C PRO A 172 -4.88 -13.02 14.25
N ILE A 173 -5.97 -12.49 13.68
CA ILE A 173 -5.98 -11.21 12.96
C ILE A 173 -6.67 -10.20 13.86
N HIS A 174 -6.06 -9.03 14.02
CA HIS A 174 -6.59 -7.96 14.87
C HIS A 174 -7.55 -7.08 14.06
N ASP A 175 -8.74 -7.60 13.74
CA ASP A 175 -9.73 -6.88 12.92
C ASP A 175 -10.30 -5.63 13.63
N ASP A 176 -10.31 -5.60 14.97
CA ASP A 176 -10.78 -4.47 15.78
C ASP A 176 -9.74 -3.35 15.97
N TYR A 177 -8.55 -3.48 15.36
CA TYR A 177 -7.52 -2.45 15.49
C TYR A 177 -7.89 -1.22 14.66
N ASP A 178 -8.32 -0.16 15.34
CA ASP A 178 -8.51 1.15 14.72
C ASP A 178 -7.19 1.93 14.69
N PRO A 179 -6.56 2.17 13.53
CA PRO A 179 -5.30 2.89 13.44
C PRO A 179 -5.41 4.38 13.81
N MET A 180 -6.61 4.95 13.84
CA MET A 180 -6.88 6.34 14.19
C MET A 180 -7.21 6.51 15.67
N ASN A 181 -7.26 5.43 16.44
CA ASN A 181 -7.54 5.50 17.87
C ASN A 181 -6.44 6.28 18.60
N PRO A 182 -6.78 7.36 19.33
CA PRO A 182 -5.87 8.14 20.17
C PRO A 182 -4.99 7.31 21.10
N ASN A 183 -5.51 6.21 21.63
CA ASN A 183 -4.80 5.33 22.57
C ASN A 183 -3.59 4.62 21.96
N ASN A 184 -3.48 4.61 20.63
CA ASN A 184 -2.32 4.06 19.92
C ASN A 184 -1.11 5.01 19.95
N LEU A 185 -1.29 6.27 20.36
CA LEU A 185 -0.21 7.25 20.50
C LEU A 185 0.62 6.96 21.76
N ARG A 186 1.61 6.07 21.64
CA ARG A 186 2.50 5.64 22.74
C ARG A 186 3.70 6.58 23.00
N ASN A 187 3.79 7.71 22.29
CA ASN A 187 4.91 8.63 22.45
C ASN A 187 4.58 9.61 23.58
N PRO A 188 5.43 9.72 24.64
CA PRO A 188 5.20 10.64 25.75
C PRO A 188 4.97 12.10 25.35
N TYR A 189 5.45 12.48 24.15
CA TYR A 189 5.17 13.79 23.55
C TYR A 189 3.66 14.14 23.50
N TYR A 190 2.77 13.15 23.41
CA TYR A 190 1.33 13.37 23.34
C TYR A 190 0.63 13.27 24.70
N ASP A 191 1.34 13.03 25.80
CA ASP A 191 0.70 12.75 27.10
C ASP A 191 -0.12 13.96 27.56
N ASP A 192 0.43 15.17 27.37
CA ASP A 192 -0.18 16.46 27.73
C ASP A 192 -1.31 16.91 26.79
N PHE A 193 -1.52 16.20 25.67
CA PHE A 193 -2.53 16.58 24.69
C PHE A 193 -3.93 16.28 25.22
N ASN A 194 -4.88 17.18 24.96
CA ASN A 194 -6.28 16.90 25.21
C ASN A 194 -6.84 15.87 24.21
N GLN A 195 -8.07 15.41 24.43
CA GLN A 195 -8.66 14.34 23.62
C GLN A 195 -8.74 14.70 22.12
N GLY A 196 -9.19 15.91 21.78
CA GLY A 196 -9.32 16.35 20.38
C GLY A 196 -7.95 16.53 19.70
N GLU A 197 -6.96 16.99 20.44
CA GLU A 197 -5.57 17.07 19.95
C GLU A 197 -4.99 15.67 19.70
N LYS A 198 -5.27 14.70 20.57
CA LYS A 198 -4.85 13.30 20.37
C LYS A 198 -5.54 12.66 19.16
N GLU A 199 -6.81 12.93 18.93
CA GLU A 199 -7.54 12.48 17.73
C GLU A 199 -6.93 13.08 16.46
N CYS A 200 -6.66 14.39 16.45
CA CYS A 200 -6.01 15.06 15.33
C CYS A 200 -4.59 14.52 15.07
N ALA A 201 -3.84 14.26 16.14
CA ALA A 201 -2.50 13.68 16.07
C ALA A 201 -2.54 12.23 15.55
N ALA A 202 -3.47 11.41 16.03
CA ALA A 202 -3.62 10.01 15.59
C ALA A 202 -3.98 9.94 14.11
N TRP A 203 -4.91 10.79 13.66
CA TRP A 203 -5.22 10.97 12.25
C TRP A 203 -3.97 11.36 11.44
N SER A 204 -3.26 12.38 11.88
CA SER A 204 -2.04 12.88 11.20
C SER A 204 -0.96 11.80 11.09
N VAL A 205 -0.72 11.04 12.15
CA VAL A 205 0.24 9.94 12.19
C VAL A 205 -0.18 8.83 11.22
N PHE A 206 -1.47 8.45 11.21
CA PHE A 206 -1.97 7.44 10.29
C PHE A 206 -1.85 7.90 8.83
N THR A 207 -2.33 9.10 8.49
CA THR A 207 -2.23 9.66 7.14
C THR A 207 -0.77 9.72 6.67
N GLN A 208 0.16 10.12 7.53
CA GLN A 208 1.59 10.13 7.21
C GLN A 208 2.12 8.73 6.91
N ARG A 209 1.70 7.70 7.66
CA ARG A 209 2.08 6.30 7.38
C ARG A 209 1.57 5.85 6.02
N VAL A 210 0.34 6.22 5.65
CA VAL A 210 -0.23 5.89 4.33
C VAL A 210 0.51 6.62 3.21
N ILE A 211 0.83 7.92 3.36
CA ILE A 211 1.63 8.67 2.38
C ILE A 211 3.00 8.02 2.18
N LEU A 212 3.66 7.61 3.27
CA LEU A 212 4.94 6.90 3.20
C LEU A 212 4.80 5.53 2.50
N ALA A 213 3.72 4.79 2.75
CA ALA A 213 3.43 3.54 2.05
C ALA A 213 3.28 3.78 0.55
N ILE A 214 2.50 4.78 0.14
CA ILE A 214 2.31 5.15 -1.27
C ILE A 214 3.64 5.56 -1.92
N ARG A 215 4.49 6.33 -1.24
CA ARG A 215 5.82 6.72 -1.77
C ARG A 215 6.75 5.52 -2.02
N ARG A 216 6.56 4.40 -1.31
CA ARG A 216 7.33 3.16 -1.52
C ARG A 216 6.81 2.33 -2.70
N LEU A 217 5.53 2.45 -3.04
CA LEU A 217 4.92 1.75 -4.17
C LEU A 217 5.42 2.34 -5.50
N LYS A 218 5.38 1.52 -6.56
CA LYS A 218 5.85 1.90 -7.90
C LYS A 218 4.83 1.52 -8.96
N GLY A 219 4.84 2.24 -10.08
CA GLY A 219 4.04 1.90 -11.26
C GLY A 219 2.53 2.12 -11.05
N PRO A 220 1.68 1.39 -11.79
CA PRO A 220 0.23 1.64 -11.79
C PRO A 220 -0.43 1.45 -10.41
N VAL A 221 0.07 0.51 -9.60
CA VAL A 221 -0.48 0.23 -8.27
C VAL A 221 -0.33 1.41 -7.32
N GLN A 222 0.74 2.20 -7.46
CA GLN A 222 0.94 3.40 -6.65
C GLN A 222 -0.21 4.38 -6.81
N ARG A 223 -0.61 4.65 -8.07
CA ARG A 223 -1.69 5.57 -8.40
C ARG A 223 -3.05 5.02 -7.97
N ALA A 224 -3.28 3.71 -8.13
CA ALA A 224 -4.53 3.07 -7.69
C ALA A 224 -4.71 3.17 -6.17
N VAL A 225 -3.66 2.85 -5.40
CA VAL A 225 -3.67 2.95 -3.93
C VAL A 225 -3.86 4.40 -3.48
N ALA A 226 -3.16 5.35 -4.12
CA ALA A 226 -3.30 6.76 -3.78
C ALA A 226 -4.73 7.28 -4.00
N ARG A 227 -5.35 6.96 -5.16
CA ARG A 227 -6.74 7.32 -5.45
C ARG A 227 -7.70 6.74 -4.43
N PHE A 228 -7.56 5.45 -4.11
CA PHE A 228 -8.39 4.80 -3.10
C PHE A 228 -8.37 5.53 -1.76
N PHE A 229 -7.19 5.95 -1.27
CA PHE A 229 -7.09 6.68 -0.01
C PHE A 229 -7.57 8.14 -0.09
N VAL A 230 -7.58 8.75 -1.28
CA VAL A 230 -8.22 10.06 -1.52
C VAL A 230 -9.75 9.91 -1.49
N ASP A 231 -10.30 8.90 -2.16
CA ASP A 231 -11.74 8.64 -2.20
C ASP A 231 -12.29 8.31 -0.81
N LYS A 232 -11.46 7.71 0.07
CA LYS A 232 -11.77 7.48 1.48
C LYS A 232 -11.61 8.71 2.38
N GLY A 233 -11.16 9.84 1.84
CA GLY A 233 -10.93 11.07 2.61
C GLY A 233 -9.73 11.02 3.56
N ILE A 234 -8.89 9.98 3.48
CA ILE A 234 -7.73 9.79 4.36
C ILE A 234 -6.57 10.70 3.92
N ILE A 235 -6.46 10.95 2.62
CA ILE A 235 -5.44 11.82 2.01
C ILE A 235 -6.12 12.91 1.19
N ALA A 236 -5.60 14.13 1.26
CA ALA A 236 -6.07 15.24 0.41
C ALA A 236 -5.71 15.02 -1.07
N SER A 237 -6.57 15.48 -1.98
CA SER A 237 -6.34 15.43 -3.43
C SER A 237 -5.07 16.16 -3.88
N VAL A 238 -4.62 17.17 -3.13
CA VAL A 238 -3.36 17.88 -3.38
C VAL A 238 -2.17 16.94 -3.35
N VAL A 239 -2.15 15.99 -2.40
CA VAL A 239 -1.07 14.98 -2.29
C VAL A 239 -1.03 14.07 -3.52
N LEU A 240 -2.19 13.77 -4.11
CA LEU A 240 -2.25 12.99 -5.35
C LEU A 240 -1.61 13.75 -6.52
N ASN A 241 -1.85 15.07 -6.61
CA ASN A 241 -1.25 15.93 -7.63
C ASN A 241 0.26 16.09 -7.43
N GLU A 242 0.73 16.18 -6.19
CA GLU A 242 2.17 16.21 -5.86
C GLU A 242 2.87 14.89 -6.22
N LEU A 243 2.24 13.75 -5.96
CA LEU A 243 2.79 12.43 -6.28
C LEU A 243 2.76 12.15 -7.79
N PHE A 244 1.80 12.70 -8.50
CA PHE A 244 1.60 12.48 -9.94
C PHE A 244 1.36 13.81 -10.66
N PRO A 245 2.39 14.67 -10.78
CA PRO A 245 2.24 15.91 -11.51
C PRO A 245 1.85 15.62 -12.95
N VAL A 246 0.75 16.22 -13.38
CA VAL A 246 0.34 16.19 -14.79
C VAL A 246 1.40 16.99 -15.55
N LYS A 247 2.15 16.33 -16.44
CA LYS A 247 3.09 17.05 -17.30
C LYS A 247 2.28 18.01 -18.17
N PRO A 248 2.64 19.30 -18.26
CA PRO A 248 2.06 20.17 -19.25
C PRO A 248 2.39 19.59 -20.63
N THR A 249 1.34 19.30 -21.40
CA THR A 249 1.39 18.93 -22.82
C THR A 249 1.78 20.11 -23.68
#